data_AF-A0A1C5RGW8-F1
#
_entry.id   AF-A0A1C5RGW8-F1
#
_cell.length_a   1.000
_cell.length_b   1.000
_cell.length_c   1.000
_cell.angle_alpha   90.00
_cell.angle_beta   90.00
_cell.angle_gamma   90.00
#
_symmetry.space_group_name_H-M   'P 1'
#
loop_
_entity.id
_entity.type
_entity.pdbx_description
1 polymer ?
#
loop_
_entity_poly.entity_id
_entity_poly.type
_entity_poly.pdbx_seq_one_letter_code
_entity_poly.pdbx_strand_id
1 'polypeptide(L)'
;MKVQNIKTSKGARYILLDDDYKLVTIINKYLKYLDNLGKSPNTQCSYAYNLLLYMEYMNAKDLDVLELCTNPEQGTVDILIEFAL
;
A
#
# COMPACT_ATOMS: atom_id res chain seq x y z
N MET A 1 -2.76 -3.24 -11.47
CA MET A 1 -2.55 -3.59 -10.05
C MET A 1 -3.79 -4.27 -9.49
N LYS A 2 -3.68 -5.03 -8.38
CA LYS A 2 -4.82 -5.74 -7.77
C LYS A 2 -4.68 -5.91 -6.26
N VAL A 3 -5.78 -5.69 -5.54
CA VAL A 3 -5.91 -6.14 -4.14
C VAL A 3 -6.25 -7.63 -4.10
N GLN A 4 -5.47 -8.40 -3.36
CA GLN A 4 -5.73 -9.82 -3.11
C GLN A 4 -6.02 -10.08 -1.64
N ASN A 5 -7.11 -10.80 -1.40
CA ASN A 5 -7.43 -11.35 -0.08
C ASN A 5 -6.66 -12.67 0.12
N ILE A 6 -5.93 -12.76 1.22
CA ILE A 6 -5.23 -13.97 1.65
C ILE A 6 -5.80 -14.45 2.97
N LYS A 7 -6.04 -15.76 3.10
CA LYS A 7 -6.44 -16.37 4.36
C LYS A 7 -5.21 -16.73 5.17
N THR A 8 -5.16 -16.29 6.42
CA THR A 8 -4.12 -16.66 7.39
C THR A 8 -4.75 -17.36 8.59
N SER A 9 -3.93 -17.96 9.46
CA SER A 9 -4.40 -18.50 10.75
C SER A 9 -5.03 -17.44 11.65
N LYS A 10 -4.76 -16.15 11.41
CA LYS A 10 -5.29 -15.00 12.15
C LYS A 10 -6.42 -14.27 11.40
N GLY A 11 -7.00 -14.92 10.39
CA GLY A 11 -8.09 -14.39 9.56
C GLY A 11 -7.62 -13.83 8.22
N ALA A 12 -8.53 -13.15 7.52
CA ALA A 12 -8.25 -12.54 6.21
C ALA A 12 -7.25 -11.39 6.33
N ARG A 13 -6.36 -11.26 5.36
CA ARG A 13 -5.47 -10.11 5.16
C ARG A 13 -5.56 -9.66 3.70
N TYR A 14 -5.17 -8.42 3.46
CA TYR A 14 -5.20 -7.81 2.13
C TYR A 14 -3.79 -7.41 1.74
N ILE A 15 -3.39 -7.76 0.52
CA ILE A 15 -2.11 -7.39 -0.07
C ILE A 15 -2.36 -6.68 -1.40
N LEU A 16 -1.45 -5.80 -1.80
CA LEU A 16 -1.47 -5.15 -3.11
C LEU A 16 -0.42 -5.78 -4.03
N LEU A 17 -0.84 -6.22 -5.20
CA LEU A 17 0.01 -6.76 -6.26
C LEU A 17 0.09 -5.79 -7.43
N ASP A 18 1.27 -5.71 -8.05
CA ASP A 18 1.48 -5.03 -9.32
C ASP A 18 0.97 -5.87 -10.52
N ASP A 19 1.19 -5.37 -11.73
CA ASP A 19 0.76 -6.04 -12.96
C ASP A 19 1.57 -7.31 -13.29
N ASP A 20 2.74 -7.46 -12.68
CA ASP A 20 3.57 -8.68 -12.72
C ASP A 20 3.23 -9.67 -11.59
N TYR A 21 2.17 -9.41 -10.81
CA TYR A 21 1.80 -10.16 -9.61
C TYR A 21 2.87 -10.15 -8.50
N LYS A 22 3.74 -9.15 -8.47
CA LYS A 22 4.70 -8.92 -7.38
C LYS A 22 4.10 -8.01 -6.32
N LEU A 23 4.60 -8.12 -5.09
CA LEU A 23 4.15 -7.26 -3.99
C LEU A 23 4.62 -5.82 -4.21
N VAL A 24 3.69 -4.86 -4.11
CA VAL A 24 4.04 -3.44 -3.99
C VAL A 24 4.57 -3.19 -2.58
N THR A 25 5.88 -3.28 -2.37
CA THR A 25 6.52 -3.39 -1.04
C THR A 25 6.11 -2.29 -0.06
N ILE A 26 6.18 -1.02 -0.46
CA ILE A 26 5.86 0.13 0.39
C ILE A 26 4.41 0.08 0.92
N ILE A 27 3.47 -0.27 0.04
CA ILE A 27 2.04 -0.40 0.38
C ILE A 27 1.81 -1.60 1.32
N ASN A 28 2.44 -2.73 1.03
CA ASN A 28 2.26 -3.93 1.84
C ASN A 28 2.90 -3.80 3.24
N LYS A 29 3.98 -3.03 3.38
CA LYS A 29 4.53 -2.64 4.70
C LYS A 29 3.52 -1.82 5.50
N TYR A 30 2.86 -0.84 4.89
CA TYR A 30 1.82 -0.05 5.55
C TYR A 30 0.58 -0.89 5.92
N LEU A 31 0.10 -1.76 5.03
CA LEU A 31 -1.00 -2.68 5.34
C LEU A 31 -0.64 -3.64 6.48
N LYS A 32 0.62 -4.09 6.54
CA LYS A 32 1.11 -4.90 7.65
C LYS A 32 1.17 -4.12 8.96
N TYR A 33 1.50 -2.84 8.91
CA TYR A 33 1.42 -1.95 10.07
C TYR A 33 -0.02 -1.82 10.60
N LEU A 34 -1.01 -1.62 9.72
CA LEU A 34 -2.43 -1.58 10.12
C LEU A 34 -2.89 -2.91 10.76
N ASP A 35 -2.41 -4.05 10.25
CA ASP A 35 -2.65 -5.36 10.84
C ASP A 35 -2.04 -5.47 12.25
N ASN A 36 -0.79 -5.03 12.42
CA ASN A 36 -0.11 -5.04 13.71
C ASN A 36 -0.78 -4.12 14.75
N LEU A 37 -1.40 -3.02 14.32
CA LEU A 37 -2.24 -2.16 15.17
C LEU A 37 -3.58 -2.81 15.56
N GLY A 38 -3.90 -4.00 15.04
CA GLY A 38 -5.16 -4.68 15.33
C GLY A 38 -6.37 -4.04 14.67
N LYS A 39 -6.19 -3.28 13.57
CA LYS A 39 -7.33 -2.70 12.84
C LYS A 39 -8.23 -3.82 12.31
N SER A 40 -9.55 -3.58 12.29
CA SER A 40 -10.53 -4.58 11.87
C SER A 40 -10.30 -5.03 10.41
N PRO A 41 -10.71 -6.25 10.02
CA PRO A 41 -10.56 -6.72 8.64
C PRO A 41 -11.22 -5.81 7.60
N ASN A 42 -12.37 -5.21 7.92
CA ASN A 42 -13.05 -4.27 7.03
C ASN A 42 -12.24 -2.97 6.87
N THR A 43 -11.66 -2.47 7.96
CA THR A 43 -10.74 -1.33 7.90
C THR A 43 -9.54 -1.64 7.02
N GLN A 44 -8.87 -2.77 7.24
CA GLN A 44 -7.73 -3.18 6.41
C GLN A 44 -8.11 -3.31 4.92
N CYS A 45 -9.31 -3.85 4.64
CA CYS A 45 -9.86 -3.95 3.29
C CYS A 45 -10.01 -2.56 2.64
N SER A 46 -10.72 -1.64 3.31
CA SER A 46 -10.93 -0.28 2.80
C SER A 46 -9.62 0.43 2.52
N TYR A 47 -8.63 0.33 3.42
CA TYR A 47 -7.32 0.92 3.20
C TYR A 47 -6.59 0.30 2.01
N ALA A 48 -6.64 -1.02 1.83
CA ALA A 48 -6.02 -1.67 0.67
C ALA A 48 -6.61 -1.18 -0.66
N TYR A 49 -7.93 -1.01 -0.75
CA TYR A 49 -8.58 -0.50 -1.96
C TYR A 49 -8.35 1.01 -2.17
N ASN A 50 -8.30 1.81 -1.10
CA ASN A 50 -7.95 3.22 -1.21
C ASN A 50 -6.51 3.40 -1.72
N LEU A 51 -5.58 2.56 -1.25
CA LEU A 51 -4.20 2.59 -1.71
C LEU A 51 -4.06 2.07 -3.14
N LEU A 52 -4.86 1.08 -3.56
CA LEU A 52 -4.94 0.71 -4.98
C LEU A 52 -5.34 1.90 -5.85
N LEU A 53 -6.43 2.60 -5.48
CA LEU A 53 -6.89 3.78 -6.23
C LEU A 53 -5.82 4.88 -6.27
N TYR A 54 -5.13 5.12 -5.16
CA TYR A 54 -4.02 6.06 -5.10
C TYR A 54 -2.90 5.66 -6.08
N MET A 55 -2.44 4.41 -6.04
CA MET A 55 -1.39 3.93 -6.96
C MET A 55 -1.82 4.04 -8.43
N GLU A 56 -3.07 3.70 -8.75
CA GLU A 56 -3.62 3.86 -10.10
C GLU A 56 -3.63 5.33 -10.55
N TYR A 57 -3.97 6.25 -9.65
CA TYR A 57 -3.89 7.69 -9.91
C TYR A 57 -2.44 8.14 -10.16
N MET A 58 -1.49 7.69 -9.34
CA MET A 58 -0.07 8.05 -9.48
C MET A 58 0.52 7.54 -10.80
N ASN A 59 0.21 6.29 -11.16
CA ASN A 59 0.59 5.73 -12.47
C ASN A 59 -0.02 6.53 -13.64
N ALA A 60 -1.29 6.95 -13.53
CA ALA A 60 -1.93 7.77 -14.55
C ALA A 60 -1.31 9.18 -14.68
N LYS A 61 -0.54 9.61 -13.68
CA LYS A 61 0.24 10.86 -13.69
C LYS A 61 1.71 10.66 -14.03
N ASP A 62 2.13 9.42 -14.34
CA ASP A 62 3.53 9.06 -14.57
C ASP A 62 4.43 9.41 -13.37
N LEU A 63 3.90 9.18 -12.16
CA LEU A 63 4.58 9.44 -10.90
C LEU A 63 4.90 8.13 -10.17
N ASP A 64 6.17 7.94 -9.82
CA ASP A 64 6.60 6.82 -8.98
C ASP A 64 6.50 7.20 -7.48
N VAL A 65 5.67 6.46 -6.74
CA VAL A 65 5.43 6.72 -5.31
C VAL A 65 6.67 6.50 -4.46
N LEU A 66 7.54 5.55 -4.83
CA LEU A 66 8.77 5.30 -4.09
C LEU A 66 9.79 6.43 -4.29
N GLU A 67 9.92 6.93 -5.52
CA GLU A 67 10.72 8.12 -5.83
C GLU A 67 10.23 9.34 -5.03
N LEU A 68 8.92 9.58 -5.01
CA LEU A 68 8.32 10.67 -4.25
C LEU A 68 8.56 10.56 -2.73
N CYS A 69 8.57 9.34 -2.19
CA CYS A 69 8.86 9.12 -0.77
C CYS A 69 10.35 9.28 -0.45
N THR A 70 11.25 9.04 -1.41
CA THR A 70 12.70 9.03 -1.17
C THR A 70 13.40 10.33 -1.55
N ASN A 71 12.73 11.24 -2.26
CA ASN A 71 13.25 12.53 -2.67
C ASN A 71 12.69 13.69 -1.81
N PRO A 72 13.46 14.25 -0.85
CA PRO A 72 13.00 15.32 0.04
C PRO A 72 12.70 16.64 -0.67
N GLU A 73 13.21 16.84 -1.89
CA GLU A 73 13.05 18.09 -2.64
C GLU A 73 11.72 18.16 -3.43
N GLN A 74 11.01 17.03 -3.60
CA GLN A 74 9.86 16.92 -4.51
C GLN A 74 8.47 16.96 -3.86
N GLY A 75 8.30 16.88 -2.52
CA GLY A 75 6.93 16.93 -1.99
C GLY A 75 6.74 16.74 -0.49
N THR A 76 5.55 17.18 -0.05
CA THR A 76 4.96 17.11 1.30
C THR A 76 5.07 15.73 1.98
N VAL A 77 4.91 15.72 3.31
CA VAL A 77 4.86 14.51 4.13
C VAL A 77 3.74 13.56 3.66
N ASP A 78 4.11 12.49 2.95
CA ASP A 78 3.23 11.37 2.62
C ASP A 78 3.28 10.32 3.75
N ILE A 79 2.14 9.71 4.10
CA ILE A 79 2.04 8.66 5.12
C ILE A 79 2.89 7.43 4.76
N LEU A 80 3.21 7.23 3.48
CA LEU A 80 3.98 6.09 3.02
C LEU A 80 5.49 6.27 3.20
N ILE A 81 5.97 7.48 3.52
CA ILE A 81 7.41 7.77 3.63
C ILE A 81 8.13 6.89 4.66
N GLU A 82 7.46 6.60 5.78
CA GLU A 82 7.98 5.74 6.85
C GLU A 82 8.18 4.28 6.41
N PHE A 83 7.64 3.90 5.24
CA PHE A 83 7.64 2.55 4.71
C PHE A 83 8.50 2.39 3.44
N ALA A 84 9.11 3.48 2.96
CA ALA A 84 9.90 3.51 1.73
C ALA A 84 11.28 2.81 1.84
N LEU A 85 11.83 2.72 3.06
CA LEU A 85 13.11 2.08 3.37
C LEU A 85 12.93 0.62 3.78
#